data_AF-A0A4Q6AJA8-F1
#
_entry.id   AF-A0A4Q6AJA8-F1
#
_cell.length_a   1.000
_cell.length_b   1.000
_cell.length_c   1.000
_cell.angle_alpha   90.00
_cell.angle_beta   90.00
_cell.angle_gamma   90.00
#
_symmetry.space_group_name_H-M   'P 1'
#
loop_
_entity.id
_entity.type
_entity.pdbx_description
1 polymer ?
#
loop_
_entity_poly.entity_id
_entity_poly.type
_entity_poly.pdbx_seq_one_letter_code
_entity_poly.pdbx_strand_id
1 'polypeptide(L)'
;MALILNVMAYLTTFTGMLVIYSIAQQQALARRWDHNLLKILGAEFPVLKKASAIEFLSISGFAGLLGACIGIATSYIIAKVLFKGIWTAQLVAPLALTAGLIVLCLLTGMAATMKILGSKPELQVES
;
A
#
# COMPACT_ATOMS: atom_id res chain seq x y z
N MET A 1 15.30 20.96 -22.18
CA MET A 1 14.88 21.09 -20.76
C MET A 1 13.75 20.13 -20.38
N ALA A 2 12.70 19.97 -21.19
CA ALA A 2 11.58 19.04 -20.90
C ALA A 2 11.97 17.55 -20.78
N LEU A 3 13.03 17.11 -21.46
CA LEU A 3 13.45 15.70 -21.45
C LEU A 3 13.89 15.23 -20.06
N ILE A 4 14.61 16.08 -19.31
CA ILE A 4 15.08 15.76 -17.95
C ILE A 4 13.91 15.64 -16.97
N LEU A 5 12.95 16.56 -17.06
CA LEU A 5 11.72 16.52 -16.24
C LEU A 5 10.89 15.27 -16.51
N ASN A 6 10.73 14.89 -17.79
CA ASN A 6 10.00 13.68 -18.15
C ASN A 6 10.71 12.42 -17.64
N VAL A 7 12.03 12.32 -17.82
CA VAL A 7 12.82 11.17 -17.33
C VAL A 7 12.75 11.07 -15.81
N MET A 8 12.86 12.20 -15.10
CA MET A 8 12.73 12.23 -13.64
C MET A 8 11.34 11.77 -13.20
N ALA A 9 10.29 12.28 -13.83
CA ALA A 9 8.92 11.88 -13.53
C ALA A 9 8.72 10.36 -13.70
N TYR A 10 9.16 9.80 -14.83
CA TYR A 10 9.07 8.36 -15.06
C TYR A 10 9.84 7.54 -14.02
N LEU A 11 11.07 7.93 -13.68
CA LEU A 11 11.88 7.24 -12.66
C LEU A 11 11.27 7.32 -11.26
N THR A 12 10.71 8.48 -10.87
CA THR A 12 10.07 8.63 -9.57
C THR A 12 8.78 7.82 -9.49
N THR A 13 7.96 7.81 -10.55
CA THR A 13 6.75 6.96 -10.60
C THR A 13 7.11 5.48 -10.52
N PHE A 14 8.15 5.05 -11.24
CA PHE A 14 8.62 3.66 -11.22
C PHE A 14 9.13 3.25 -9.84
N THR A 15 9.93 4.12 -9.21
CA THR A 15 10.43 3.91 -7.84
C THR A 15 9.28 3.79 -6.84
N GLY A 16 8.26 4.65 -6.95
CA GLY A 16 7.07 4.57 -6.10
C GLY A 16 6.35 3.22 -6.20
N MET A 17 6.18 2.70 -7.42
CA MET A 17 5.60 1.37 -7.66
C MET A 17 6.42 0.25 -7.00
N LEU A 18 7.76 0.29 -7.13
CA LEU A 18 8.65 -0.69 -6.50
C LEU A 18 8.58 -0.66 -4.98
N VAL A 19 8.53 0.53 -4.37
CA VAL A 19 8.41 0.69 -2.92
C VAL A 19 7.10 0.08 -2.42
N ILE A 20 5.98 0.35 -3.10
CA ILE A 20 4.67 -0.23 -2.73
C ILE A 20 4.72 -1.76 -2.84
N TYR A 21 5.32 -2.30 -3.90
CA TYR A 21 5.49 -3.74 -4.08
C TYR A 21 6.31 -4.36 -2.94
N SER A 22 7.43 -3.74 -2.57
CA SER A 22 8.30 -4.21 -1.48
C SER A 22 7.56 -4.22 -0.13
N ILE A 23 6.82 -3.15 0.17
CA ILE A 23 6.04 -3.04 1.41
C ILE A 23 4.95 -4.12 1.45
N ALA A 24 4.20 -4.31 0.35
CA ALA A 24 3.17 -5.33 0.25
C ALA A 24 3.75 -6.75 0.42
N GLN A 25 4.92 -7.02 -0.17
CA GLN A 25 5.61 -8.30 -0.04
C GLN A 25 6.07 -8.56 1.40
N GLN A 26 6.68 -7.57 2.06
CA GLN A 26 7.08 -7.69 3.47
C GLN A 26 5.89 -7.93 4.39
N GLN A 27 4.79 -7.20 4.18
CA GLN A 27 3.56 -7.40 4.96
C GLN A 27 2.95 -8.79 4.76
N ALA A 28 3.02 -9.35 3.53
CA ALA A 28 2.58 -10.70 3.25
C ALA A 28 3.47 -11.78 3.90
N LEU A 29 4.78 -11.53 4.05
CA LEU A 29 5.71 -12.43 4.73
C LEU A 29 5.51 -12.43 6.25
N ALA A 30 5.37 -11.26 6.87
CA ALA A 30 5.19 -11.11 8.31
C ALA A 30 3.96 -11.87 8.85
N ARG A 31 2.89 -11.97 8.05
CA ARG A 31 1.63 -12.63 8.43
C ARG A 31 1.61 -14.15 8.32
N ARG A 32 2.64 -14.78 7.73
CA ARG A 32 2.66 -16.25 7.56
C ARG A 32 2.71 -16.98 8.89
N TRP A 33 3.40 -16.42 9.87
CA TRP A 33 3.57 -17.02 11.20
C TRP A 33 2.24 -17.10 11.96
N ASP A 34 1.49 -15.99 12.01
CA ASP A 34 0.19 -15.93 12.70
C ASP A 34 -0.85 -16.84 12.04
N HIS A 35 -0.83 -16.93 10.70
CA HIS A 35 -1.72 -17.81 9.96
C HIS A 35 -1.41 -19.29 10.21
N ASN A 36 -0.14 -19.65 10.39
CA ASN A 36 0.26 -21.02 10.67
C ASN A 36 -0.12 -21.41 12.11
N LEU A 37 0.05 -20.49 13.07
CA LEU A 37 -0.35 -20.69 14.47
C LEU A 37 -1.87 -20.89 14.61
N LEU A 38 -2.68 -20.09 13.91
CA LEU A 38 -4.14 -20.20 13.93
C LEU A 38 -4.68 -21.45 13.21
N LYS A 39 -3.96 -21.94 12.19
CA LYS A 39 -4.23 -23.25 11.57
C LYS A 39 -4.03 -24.39 12.56
N ILE A 40 -2.97 -24.33 13.37
CA ILE A 40 -2.65 -25.35 14.39
C ILE A 40 -3.69 -25.32 15.53
N LEU A 41 -4.26 -24.15 15.85
CA LEU A 41 -5.30 -23.98 16.88
C LEU A 41 -6.74 -24.30 16.41
N GLY A 42 -6.96 -24.64 15.14
CA GLY A 42 -8.28 -25.04 14.63
C GLY A 42 -9.24 -23.88 14.26
N ALA A 43 -8.72 -22.68 13.98
CA ALA A 43 -9.57 -21.53 13.65
C ALA A 43 -10.18 -21.61 12.23
N GLU A 44 -11.46 -21.27 12.11
CA GLU A 44 -12.19 -21.22 10.83
C GLU A 44 -11.64 -20.12 9.89
N PHE A 45 -11.26 -20.53 8.68
CA PHE A 45 -10.74 -19.70 7.58
C PHE A 45 -11.45 -18.35 7.30
N PRO A 46 -12.79 -18.20 7.42
CA PRO A 46 -13.46 -16.91 7.20
C PRO A 46 -13.14 -15.84 8.25
N VAL A 47 -12.82 -16.21 9.49
CA VAL A 47 -12.53 -15.26 10.58
C VAL A 47 -11.18 -14.59 10.33
N LEU A 48 -10.18 -15.38 9.93
CA LEU A 48 -8.83 -14.90 9.64
C LEU A 48 -8.78 -13.95 8.44
N LYS A 49 -9.59 -14.22 7.40
CA LYS A 49 -9.74 -13.33 6.24
C LYS A 49 -10.32 -11.96 6.63
N LYS A 50 -11.33 -11.94 7.50
CA LYS A 50 -11.96 -10.69 7.97
C LYS A 50 -11.01 -9.87 8.85
N ALA A 51 -10.35 -10.50 9.81
CA ALA A 51 -9.35 -9.84 10.66
C ALA A 51 -8.21 -9.25 9.81
N SER A 52 -7.71 -10.04 8.87
CA SER A 52 -6.65 -9.62 7.95
C SER A 52 -7.04 -8.43 7.06
N ALA A 53 -8.29 -8.40 6.59
CA ALA A 53 -8.81 -7.30 5.79
C ALA A 53 -8.96 -6.02 6.60
N ILE A 54 -9.41 -6.10 7.86
CA ILE A 54 -9.62 -4.93 8.74
C ILE A 54 -8.29 -4.27 9.10
N GLU A 55 -7.26 -5.04 9.42
CA GLU A 55 -5.91 -4.50 9.68
C GLU A 55 -5.31 -3.83 8.45
N PHE A 56 -5.45 -4.44 7.26
CA PHE A 56 -4.94 -3.80 6.05
C PHE A 56 -5.73 -2.56 5.68
N LEU A 57 -7.05 -2.56 5.89
CA LEU A 57 -7.90 -1.41 5.70
C LEU A 57 -7.47 -0.24 6.60
N SER A 58 -7.21 -0.50 7.88
CA SER A 58 -6.80 0.55 8.81
C SER A 58 -5.43 1.12 8.44
N ILE A 59 -4.43 0.27 8.21
CA ILE A 59 -3.07 0.71 7.87
C ILE A 59 -3.05 1.49 6.55
N SER A 60 -3.66 0.92 5.49
CA SER A 60 -3.70 1.58 4.18
C SER A 60 -4.55 2.85 4.19
N GLY A 61 -5.65 2.87 4.95
CA GLY A 61 -6.49 4.04 5.14
C GLY A 61 -5.71 5.20 5.78
N PHE A 62 -5.06 4.96 6.92
CA PHE A 62 -4.27 6.01 7.60
C PHE A 62 -3.07 6.46 6.76
N ALA A 63 -2.33 5.53 6.16
CA ALA A 63 -1.18 5.86 5.32
C ALA A 63 -1.60 6.68 4.08
N GLY A 64 -2.69 6.30 3.40
CA GLY A 64 -3.22 7.01 2.25
C GLY A 64 -3.69 8.42 2.60
N LEU A 65 -4.40 8.58 3.72
CA LEU A 65 -4.91 9.88 4.16
C LEU A 65 -3.78 10.84 4.53
N LEU A 66 -2.77 10.37 5.27
CA LEU A 66 -1.57 11.15 5.57
C LEU A 66 -0.80 11.50 4.29
N GLY A 67 -0.63 10.55 3.38
CA GLY A 67 0.03 10.76 2.10
C GLY A 67 -0.66 11.84 1.24
N ALA A 68 -1.99 11.82 1.14
CA ALA A 68 -2.75 12.86 0.45
C ALA A 68 -2.59 14.24 1.11
N CYS A 69 -2.69 14.31 2.44
CA CYS A 69 -2.52 15.56 3.17
C CYS A 69 -1.13 16.16 2.92
N ILE A 70 -0.08 15.35 3.00
CA ILE A 70 1.30 15.79 2.74
C ILE A 70 1.45 16.21 1.27
N GLY A 71 0.94 15.42 0.31
CA GLY A 71 1.02 15.75 -1.11
C GLY A 71 0.36 17.08 -1.47
N ILE A 72 -0.83 17.35 -0.91
CA ILE A 72 -1.53 18.63 -1.10
C ILE A 72 -0.75 19.77 -0.43
N ALA A 73 -0.24 19.57 0.79
CA ALA A 73 0.57 20.57 1.49
C ALA A 73 1.84 20.93 0.71
N THR A 74 2.56 19.93 0.20
CA THR A 74 3.76 20.14 -0.63
C THR A 74 3.41 20.82 -1.95
N SER A 75 2.32 20.40 -2.62
CA SER A 75 1.84 21.05 -3.85
C SER A 75 1.55 22.55 -3.62
N TYR A 76 0.90 22.89 -2.50
CA TYR A 76 0.61 24.27 -2.13
C TYR A 76 1.88 25.08 -1.85
N ILE A 77 2.85 24.52 -1.11
CA ILE A 77 4.13 25.19 -0.82
C ILE A 77 4.89 25.47 -2.13
N ILE A 78 4.96 24.50 -3.03
CA ILE A 78 5.63 24.65 -4.33
C ILE A 78 4.94 25.72 -5.17
N ALA A 79 3.60 25.72 -5.24
CA ALA A 79 2.84 26.70 -6.01
C ALA A 79 3.07 28.14 -5.51
N LYS A 80 3.18 28.32 -4.19
CA LYS A 80 3.43 29.63 -3.58
C LYS A 80 4.87 30.11 -3.79
N VAL A 81 5.86 29.23 -3.66
CA VAL A 81 7.29 29.57 -3.72
C VAL A 81 7.80 29.72 -5.15
N LEU A 82 7.43 28.82 -6.06
CA LEU A 82 7.96 28.77 -7.43
C LEU A 82 7.09 29.50 -8.46
N PHE A 83 5.76 29.43 -8.34
CA PHE A 83 4.85 29.81 -9.42
C PHE A 83 4.06 31.11 -9.20
N LYS A 84 4.28 31.83 -8.09
CA LYS A 84 3.60 33.12 -7.77
C LYS A 84 2.09 33.10 -8.08
N GLY A 85 1.36 32.09 -7.58
CA GLY A 85 -0.09 32.21 -7.37
C GLY A 85 -1.03 31.57 -8.40
N ILE A 86 -0.57 30.67 -9.27
CA ILE A 86 -1.47 29.88 -10.14
C ILE A 86 -1.64 28.46 -9.57
N TRP A 87 -2.24 28.35 -8.37
CA TRP A 87 -2.56 27.04 -7.79
C TRP A 87 -3.93 26.58 -8.29
N THR A 88 -3.95 25.54 -9.12
CA THR A 88 -5.19 24.84 -9.47
C THR A 88 -5.33 23.62 -8.56
N ALA A 89 -6.23 23.71 -7.58
CA ALA A 89 -6.48 22.66 -6.61
C ALA A 89 -7.25 21.49 -7.25
N GLN A 90 -6.57 20.66 -8.04
CA GLN A 90 -7.15 19.42 -8.55
C GLN A 90 -7.17 18.36 -7.44
N LEU A 91 -8.12 18.47 -6.50
CA LEU A 91 -8.32 17.48 -5.43
C LEU A 91 -8.69 16.08 -5.95
N VAL A 92 -9.19 15.99 -7.19
CA VAL A 92 -9.63 14.73 -7.80
C VAL A 92 -8.46 13.75 -7.98
N ALA A 93 -7.29 14.23 -8.43
CA ALA A 93 -6.16 13.34 -8.72
C ALA A 93 -5.52 12.73 -7.46
N PRO A 94 -5.20 13.48 -6.38
CA PRO A 94 -4.70 12.91 -5.13
C PRO A 94 -5.70 11.93 -4.51
N LEU A 95 -6.99 12.25 -4.54
CA LEU A 95 -8.03 11.41 -3.93
C LEU A 95 -8.27 10.12 -4.72
N ALA A 96 -8.22 10.17 -6.06
CA ALA A 96 -8.29 8.99 -6.91
C ALA A 96 -7.06 8.08 -6.70
N LEU A 97 -5.87 8.66 -6.56
CA LEU A 97 -4.63 7.91 -6.33
C LEU A 97 -4.61 7.24 -4.96
N THR A 98 -5.04 7.93 -3.89
CA THR A 98 -5.12 7.33 -2.56
C THR A 98 -6.17 6.23 -2.49
N ALA A 99 -7.34 6.43 -3.09
CA ALA A 99 -8.35 5.38 -3.21
C ALA A 99 -7.80 4.17 -3.98
N GLY A 100 -7.11 4.38 -5.10
CA GLY A 100 -6.47 3.32 -5.87
C GLY A 100 -5.42 2.53 -5.07
N LEU A 101 -4.61 3.21 -4.26
CA LEU A 101 -3.62 2.58 -3.40
C LEU A 101 -4.25 1.73 -2.29
N ILE A 102 -5.31 2.22 -1.65
CA ILE A 102 -6.05 1.45 -0.64
C ILE A 102 -6.63 0.18 -1.27
N VAL A 103 -7.24 0.29 -2.45
CA VAL A 103 -7.80 -0.85 -3.18
C VAL A 103 -6.70 -1.85 -3.56
N LEU A 104 -5.56 -1.38 -4.07
CA LEU A 104 -4.42 -2.25 -4.39
C LEU A 104 -3.90 -2.99 -3.16
N CYS A 105 -3.76 -2.30 -2.03
CA CYS A 105 -3.31 -2.91 -0.78
C CYS A 105 -4.28 -3.99 -0.31
N LEU A 106 -5.59 -3.71 -0.34
CA LEU A 106 -6.64 -4.70 -0.02
C LEU A 106 -6.60 -5.91 -0.96
N LEU A 107 -6.46 -5.70 -2.27
CA LEU A 107 -6.36 -6.77 -3.27
C LEU A 107 -5.11 -7.63 -3.05
N THR A 108 -3.95 -7.02 -2.79
CA THR A 108 -2.72 -7.75 -2.46
C THR A 108 -2.83 -8.52 -1.16
N GLY A 109 -3.47 -7.94 -0.14
CA GLY A 109 -3.73 -8.59 1.14
C GLY A 109 -4.65 -9.81 0.98
N MET A 110 -5.73 -9.66 0.20
CA MET A 110 -6.61 -10.77 -0.13
C MET A 110 -5.91 -11.86 -0.96
N ALA A 111 -5.13 -11.48 -1.97
CA ALA A 111 -4.38 -12.40 -2.80
C ALA A 111 -3.32 -13.17 -1.97
N ALA A 112 -2.65 -12.50 -1.03
CA ALA A 112 -1.72 -13.13 -0.10
C ALA A 112 -2.42 -14.13 0.82
N THR A 113 -3.56 -13.75 1.42
CA THR A 113 -4.35 -14.66 2.26
C THR A 113 -4.82 -15.89 1.47
N MET A 114 -5.29 -15.71 0.22
CA MET A 114 -5.68 -16.83 -0.64
C MET A 114 -4.49 -17.75 -0.99
N LYS A 115 -3.31 -17.19 -1.23
CA LYS A 115 -2.09 -17.95 -1.54
C LYS A 115 -1.60 -18.75 -0.33
N ILE A 116 -1.69 -18.19 0.87
CA ILE A 116 -1.33 -18.86 2.15
C ILE A 116 -2.33 -19.98 2.48
N LEU A 117 -3.61 -19.80 2.13
CA LEU A 117 -4.64 -20.81 2.34
C LEU A 117 -4.40 -22.06 1.48
N GLY A 118 -3.96 -21.87 0.24
CA GLY A 118 -3.68 -22.94 -0.72
C GLY A 118 -2.34 -23.66 -0.55
N SER A 119 -1.40 -23.10 0.22
CA SER A 119 -0.14 -23.78 0.55
C SER A 119 -0.29 -24.72 1.76
N LYS A 120 0.22 -25.95 1.61
CA LYS A 120 0.40 -26.87 2.75
C LYS A 120 1.31 -26.22 3.81
N PRO A 121 1.04 -26.44 5.10
CA PRO A 121 1.81 -25.83 6.18
C PRO A 121 3.22 -26.41 6.18
N GLU A 122 4.22 -25.57 5.91
CA GLU A 122 5.61 -25.93 6.10
C GLU A 122 6.09 -25.19 7.35
N LEU A 123 6.39 -25.96 8.39
CA LEU A 123 7.07 -25.49 9.59
C LEU A 123 8.46 -25.02 9.17
N GLN A 124 8.71 -23.71 9.26
CA GLN A 124 10.09 -23.23 9.35
C GLN A 124 10.65 -23.69 10.70
N VAL A 125 11.23 -24.89 10.70
CA VAL A 125 12.16 -25.30 11.74
C VAL A 125 13.44 -24.53 11.45
N GLU A 126 13.68 -23.52 12.26
CA GLU A 126 14.95 -22.80 12.31
C GLU A 126 16.07 -23.82 12.58
N SER A 127 17.08 -23.86 11.71
CA SER A 127 18.35 -24.57 11.90
C SER A 127 19.49 -23.60 11.76
#